data_AF-A0A2E1TLY1-F1
#
_entry.id   AF-A0A2E1TLY1-F1
#
_cell.length_a   1.000
_cell.length_b   1.000
_cell.length_c   1.000
_cell.angle_alpha   90.00
_cell.angle_beta   90.00
_cell.angle_gamma   90.00
#
_symmetry.space_group_name_H-M   'P 1'
#
loop_
_entity.id
_entity.type
_entity.pdbx_description
1 polymer ?
#
loop_
_entity_poly.entity_id
_entity_poly.type
_entity_poly.pdbx_seq_one_letter_code
_entity_poly.pdbx_strand_id
1 'polypeptide(L)'
;MRRKIKIGYDNLQIKNTIFKDNTTQGEYDAQNKQILLEKNLTKIEKGNTFLHEILHAGLDYSGLSADGGPITNVKKEELIVNSLTNLLVQVIRDNKWFLPYLNELINGELNGKRPRGKVMARRKKSVKRRSLGKNRK
;
A
#
# COMPACT_ATOMS: atom_id res chain seq x y z
N MET A 1 -13.79 5.52 -0.22
CA MET A 1 -12.50 5.13 0.39
C MET A 1 -11.47 6.17 -0.05
N ARG A 2 -10.95 7.01 0.85
CA ARG A 2 -9.96 8.05 0.50
C ARG A 2 -8.62 7.37 0.22
N ARG A 3 -8.36 6.97 -1.02
CA ARG A 3 -7.07 6.37 -1.38
C ARG A 3 -6.10 7.51 -1.68
N LYS A 4 -5.65 8.20 -0.63
CA LYS A 4 -4.50 9.08 -0.71
C LYS A 4 -3.31 8.34 -0.13
N ILE A 5 -2.13 8.57 -0.70
CA ILE A 5 -0.87 8.06 -0.20
C ILE A 5 0.09 9.23 -0.02
N LYS A 6 0.84 9.24 1.08
CA LYS A 6 1.87 10.25 1.32
C LYS A 6 3.21 9.72 0.83
N ILE A 7 3.88 10.49 -0.02
CA ILE A 7 5.22 10.20 -0.53
C ILE A 7 6.03 11.48 -0.41
N GLY A 8 7.21 11.40 0.23
CA GLY A 8 7.95 12.59 0.63
C GLY A 8 7.08 13.54 1.46
N TYR A 9 6.93 14.78 0.99
CA TYR A 9 6.13 15.81 1.62
C TYR A 9 4.68 15.91 1.10
N ASP A 10 4.35 15.21 0.01
CA ASP A 10 3.08 15.38 -0.70
C ASP A 10 2.08 14.26 -0.46
N ASN A 11 0.79 14.58 -0.63
CA ASN A 11 -0.32 13.62 -0.55
C ASN A 11 -0.92 13.38 -1.94
N LEU A 12 -0.61 12.24 -2.53
CA LEU A 12 -1.04 11.87 -3.87
C LEU A 12 -2.42 11.22 -3.83
N GLN A 13 -3.28 11.53 -4.80
CA GLN A 13 -4.60 10.91 -4.96
C GLN A 13 -4.53 9.69 -5.87
N ILE A 14 -5.11 8.57 -5.45
CA ILE A 14 -5.18 7.36 -6.28
C ILE A 14 -6.53 7.35 -6.99
N LYS A 15 -6.51 7.33 -8.32
CA LYS A 15 -7.71 7.30 -9.17
C LYS A 15 -7.64 6.14 -10.15
N ASN A 16 -8.81 5.60 -10.49
CA ASN A 16 -8.91 4.65 -11.59
C ASN A 16 -9.40 5.38 -12.84
N THR A 17 -8.68 5.26 -13.94
CA THR A 17 -9.00 5.88 -15.23
C THR A 17 -9.15 4.81 -16.32
N ILE A 18 -9.64 5.24 -17.47
CA ILE A 18 -9.57 4.46 -18.71
C ILE A 18 -8.60 5.22 -19.58
N PHE A 19 -7.42 4.66 -19.82
CA PHE A 19 -6.45 5.23 -20.74
C PHE A 19 -6.96 5.08 -22.17
N LYS A 20 -6.64 6.07 -23.02
CA LYS A 20 -7.08 6.06 -24.43
C LYS A 20 -6.23 5.09 -25.26
N ASP A 21 -4.99 4.89 -24.84
CA ASP A 21 -4.08 3.91 -25.41
C ASP A 21 -4.23 2.58 -24.66
N ASN A 22 -4.19 1.47 -25.42
CA ASN A 22 -4.35 0.13 -24.84
C ASN A 22 -3.08 -0.39 -24.16
N THR A 23 -2.05 0.45 -24.02
CA THR A 23 -0.72 0.08 -23.53
C THR A 23 -0.45 0.56 -22.11
N THR A 24 -1.00 1.72 -21.74
CA THR A 24 -0.77 2.31 -20.42
C THR A 24 -1.63 1.62 -19.38
N GLN A 25 -0.96 1.04 -18.38
CA GLN A 25 -1.62 0.40 -17.24
C GLN A 25 -1.70 1.33 -16.03
N GLY A 26 -0.76 2.26 -15.91
CA GLY A 26 -0.67 3.24 -14.84
C GLY A 26 0.14 4.45 -15.24
N GLU A 27 -0.04 5.54 -14.50
CA GLU A 27 0.70 6.78 -14.68
C GLU A 27 0.80 7.54 -13.35
N TYR A 28 2.03 7.89 -12.97
CA TYR A 28 2.32 8.89 -11.94
C TYR A 28 2.28 10.30 -12.55
N ASP A 29 1.33 11.11 -12.08
CA ASP A 29 1.17 12.50 -12.48
C ASP A 29 1.66 13.42 -11.35
N ALA A 30 2.91 13.89 -11.48
CA ALA A 30 3.55 14.79 -10.54
C ALA A 30 2.83 16.15 -10.45
N GLN A 31 2.32 16.67 -11.59
CA GLN A 31 1.70 17.99 -11.66
C GLN A 31 0.37 18.02 -10.90
N ASN A 32 -0.48 17.03 -11.13
CA ASN A 32 -1.78 16.95 -10.49
C ASN A 32 -1.75 16.24 -9.12
N LYS A 33 -0.58 15.70 -8.73
CA LYS A 33 -0.36 14.92 -7.51
C LYS A 33 -1.26 13.68 -7.46
N GLN A 34 -1.21 12.87 -8.50
CA GLN A 34 -2.10 11.71 -8.65
C GLN A 34 -1.36 10.47 -9.13
N ILE A 35 -1.92 9.31 -8.78
CA ILE A 35 -1.57 8.02 -9.36
C ILE A 35 -2.81 7.52 -10.08
N LEU A 36 -2.70 7.36 -11.39
CA LEU A 36 -3.74 6.87 -12.26
C LEU A 36 -3.51 5.38 -12.50
N LEU A 37 -4.55 4.57 -12.35
CA LEU A 37 -4.51 3.13 -12.62
C LEU A 37 -5.62 2.77 -13.60
N GLU A 38 -5.30 1.90 -14.55
CA GLU A 38 -6.31 1.37 -15.48
C GLU A 38 -7.40 0.60 -14.71
N LYS A 39 -8.65 0.76 -15.16
CA LYS A 39 -9.82 0.16 -14.50
C LYS A 39 -9.87 -1.35 -14.70
N ASN A 40 -9.48 -1.82 -15.88
CA ASN A 40 -9.70 -3.19 -16.31
C ASN A 40 -8.58 -4.18 -15.92
N LEU A 41 -7.63 -3.76 -15.09
CA LEU A 41 -6.57 -4.64 -14.59
C LEU A 41 -7.10 -5.68 -13.60
N THR A 42 -6.55 -6.89 -13.67
CA THR A 42 -6.73 -7.89 -12.61
C THR A 42 -6.15 -7.38 -11.29
N LYS A 43 -6.53 -8.01 -10.17
CA LYS A 43 -6.06 -7.59 -8.83
C LYS A 43 -4.53 -7.63 -8.70
N ILE A 44 -3.88 -8.57 -9.37
CA ILE A 44 -2.43 -8.78 -9.31
C ILE A 44 -1.73 -7.71 -10.16
N GLU A 45 -2.16 -7.52 -11.40
CA GLU A 45 -1.65 -6.47 -12.29
C GLU A 45 -1.82 -5.10 -11.63
N LYS A 46 -3.01 -4.80 -11.11
CA LYS A 46 -3.28 -3.55 -10.40
C LYS A 46 -2.36 -3.34 -9.19
N GLY A 47 -1.99 -4.41 -8.49
CA GLY A 47 -1.05 -4.35 -7.37
C GLY A 47 0.38 -4.06 -7.83
N ASN A 48 0.81 -4.68 -8.93
CA ASN A 48 2.12 -4.46 -9.54
C ASN A 48 2.24 -3.04 -10.12
N THR A 49 1.31 -2.63 -10.98
CA THR A 49 1.23 -1.27 -11.50
C THR A 49 1.17 -0.22 -10.40
N PHE A 50 0.40 -0.47 -9.33
CA PHE A 50 0.38 0.48 -8.22
C PHE A 50 1.74 0.61 -7.54
N LEU A 51 2.48 -0.47 -7.31
CA LEU A 51 3.82 -0.38 -6.75
C LEU A 51 4.80 0.32 -7.72
N HIS A 52 4.67 0.07 -9.02
CA HIS A 52 5.43 0.73 -10.09
C HIS A 52 5.30 2.26 -10.00
N GLU A 53 4.07 2.78 -9.97
CA GLU A 53 3.84 4.23 -9.88
C GLU A 53 4.32 4.83 -8.53
N ILE A 54 4.29 4.06 -7.44
CA ILE A 54 4.83 4.51 -6.15
C ILE A 54 6.36 4.67 -6.22
N LEU A 55 7.05 3.79 -6.93
CA LEU A 55 8.49 3.88 -7.10
C LEU A 55 8.87 5.05 -8.01
N HIS A 56 8.14 5.31 -9.09
CA HIS A 56 8.32 6.54 -9.89
C HIS A 56 8.20 7.80 -9.03
N ALA A 57 7.11 7.92 -8.26
CA ALA A 57 6.95 9.04 -7.35
C ALA A 57 8.09 9.14 -6.33
N GLY A 58 8.56 8.02 -5.78
CA GLY A 58 9.69 7.99 -4.85
C GLY A 58 11.01 8.48 -5.47
N LEU A 59 11.29 8.12 -6.72
CA LEU A 59 12.47 8.60 -7.46
C LEU A 59 12.41 10.11 -7.70
N ASP A 60 11.24 10.63 -8.07
CA ASP A 60 11.03 12.06 -8.28
C ASP A 60 11.23 12.85 -6.97
N TYR A 61 10.52 12.45 -5.89
CA TYR A 61 10.65 13.14 -4.58
C TYR A 61 12.03 13.02 -3.94
N SER A 62 12.81 12.00 -4.27
CA SER A 62 14.19 11.88 -3.79
C SER A 62 15.19 12.70 -4.60
N GLY A 63 14.76 13.28 -5.74
CA GLY A 63 15.62 14.00 -6.68
C GLY A 63 16.53 13.09 -7.51
N LEU A 64 16.30 11.77 -7.49
CA LEU A 64 17.12 10.82 -8.24
C LEU A 64 16.85 10.89 -9.75
N SER A 65 15.62 11.21 -10.14
CA SER A 65 15.21 11.42 -11.54
C SER A 65 15.15 12.89 -11.97
N ALA A 66 15.44 13.83 -11.06
CA ALA A 66 15.48 15.25 -11.38
C ALA A 66 16.67 15.61 -12.30
N ASP A 67 16.62 16.78 -12.93
CA ASP A 67 17.71 17.30 -13.76
C ASP A 67 19.02 17.40 -12.95
N GLY A 68 20.07 16.75 -13.46
CA GLY A 68 21.36 16.62 -12.76
C GLY A 68 21.44 15.45 -11.77
N GLY A 69 20.34 14.71 -11.57
CA GLY A 69 20.30 13.46 -10.82
C GLY A 69 21.00 12.29 -11.54
N PRO A 70 21.24 11.17 -10.83
CA PRO A 70 21.88 9.99 -11.42
C PRO A 70 21.00 9.25 -12.44
N ILE A 71 19.67 9.48 -12.44
CA ILE A 71 18.69 8.76 -13.27
C ILE A 71 17.90 9.77 -14.12
N THR A 72 18.57 10.54 -14.97
CA THR A 72 17.93 11.54 -15.85
C THR A 72 17.32 10.98 -17.13
N ASN A 73 17.61 9.72 -17.46
CA ASN A 73 17.10 9.09 -18.68
C ASN A 73 15.84 8.28 -18.38
N VAL A 74 14.72 8.70 -18.95
CA VAL A 74 13.40 8.03 -18.79
C VAL A 74 13.45 6.53 -19.05
N LYS A 75 14.17 6.07 -20.09
CA LYS A 75 14.29 4.62 -20.36
C LYS A 75 15.04 3.87 -19.27
N LYS A 76 16.04 4.52 -18.66
CA LYS A 76 16.79 3.92 -17.54
C LYS A 76 15.93 3.91 -16.28
N GLU A 77 15.20 4.98 -16.02
CA GLU A 77 14.26 5.06 -14.91
C GLU A 77 13.22 3.95 -14.99
N GLU A 78 12.52 3.84 -16.13
CA GLU A 78 11.53 2.79 -16.39
C GLU A 78 12.12 1.39 -16.20
N LEU A 79 13.33 1.13 -16.70
CA LEU A 79 13.98 -0.17 -16.54
C LEU A 79 14.26 -0.49 -15.06
N ILE A 80 14.75 0.49 -14.30
CA ILE A 80 15.04 0.35 -12.87
C ILE A 80 13.74 0.12 -12.10
N VAL A 81 12.72 0.94 -12.33
CA VAL A 81 11.43 0.84 -11.64
C VAL A 81 10.74 -0.48 -11.96
N ASN A 82 10.72 -0.92 -13.22
CA ASN A 82 10.19 -2.23 -13.60
C ASN A 82 10.91 -3.37 -12.89
N SER A 83 12.26 -3.33 -12.87
CA SER A 83 13.07 -4.38 -12.24
C SER A 83 12.82 -4.48 -10.74
N LEU A 84 12.79 -3.34 -10.05
CA LEU A 84 12.51 -3.26 -8.62
C LEU A 84 11.08 -3.68 -8.29
N THR A 85 10.09 -3.24 -9.09
CA THR A 85 8.69 -3.61 -8.91
C THR A 85 8.51 -5.12 -9.02
N ASN A 86 9.07 -5.74 -10.06
CA ASN A 86 8.96 -7.18 -10.27
C ASN A 86 9.57 -7.97 -9.11
N LEU A 87 10.76 -7.59 -8.67
CA LEU A 87 11.42 -8.20 -7.52
C LEU A 87 10.59 -8.05 -6.23
N LEU A 88 10.17 -6.83 -5.91
CA LEU A 88 9.45 -6.53 -4.66
C LEU A 88 8.07 -7.21 -4.64
N VAL A 89 7.33 -7.17 -5.74
CA VAL A 89 6.03 -7.86 -5.85
C VAL A 89 6.20 -9.35 -5.62
N GLN A 90 7.24 -9.97 -6.19
CA GLN A 90 7.51 -11.39 -5.98
C GLN A 90 7.81 -11.70 -4.51
N VAL A 91 8.73 -10.95 -3.88
CA VAL A 91 9.06 -11.12 -2.45
C VAL A 91 7.81 -11.00 -1.57
N ILE A 92 7.00 -9.96 -1.80
CA ILE A 92 5.76 -9.70 -1.06
C ILE A 92 4.74 -10.83 -1.26
N ARG A 93 4.60 -11.31 -2.50
CA ARG A 93 3.61 -12.34 -2.86
C ARG A 93 3.97 -13.69 -2.26
N ASP A 94 5.22 -14.10 -2.38
CA ASP A 94 5.69 -15.42 -1.97
C ASP A 94 5.87 -15.49 -0.45
N ASN A 95 6.13 -14.36 0.21
CA ASN A 95 6.34 -14.26 1.65
C ASN A 95 5.24 -13.42 2.31
N LYS A 96 4.05 -14.00 2.50
CA LYS A 96 2.89 -13.30 3.10
C LYS A 96 3.17 -12.70 4.49
N TRP A 97 4.17 -13.20 5.21
CA TRP A 97 4.59 -12.71 6.52
C TRP A 97 5.47 -11.46 6.45
N PHE A 98 6.08 -11.16 5.28
CA PHE A 98 7.08 -10.12 5.11
C PHE A 98 6.55 -8.72 5.44
N LEU A 99 5.45 -8.29 4.81
CA LEU A 99 4.91 -6.93 5.01
C LEU A 99 4.43 -6.69 6.45
N PRO A 100 3.64 -7.59 7.09
CA PRO A 100 3.28 -7.42 8.49
C PRO A 100 4.50 -7.29 9.40
N TYR A 101 5.49 -8.16 9.21
CA TYR A 101 6.72 -8.16 10.00
C TYR A 101 7.55 -6.89 9.78
N LEU A 102 7.76 -6.47 8.52
CA LEU A 102 8.46 -5.23 8.19
C LEU A 102 7.76 -4.01 8.80
N ASN A 103 6.42 -3.97 8.76
CA ASN A 103 5.66 -2.90 9.38
C ASN A 103 5.84 -2.87 10.90
N GLU A 104 5.83 -4.01 11.58
CA GLU A 104 6.10 -4.09 13.02
C GLU A 104 7.53 -3.61 13.36
N LEU A 105 8.52 -3.96 12.54
CA LEU A 105 9.91 -3.50 12.70
C LEU A 105 10.04 -1.99 12.55
N ILE A 106 9.52 -1.43 11.45
CA ILE A 106 9.63 0.01 11.15
C ILE A 106 8.91 0.85 12.21
N ASN A 107 7.77 0.38 12.73
CA ASN A 107 6.97 1.12 13.71
C ASN A 107 7.27 0.74 15.17
N GLY A 108 8.26 -0.13 15.42
CA GLY A 108 8.70 -0.49 16.78
C GLY A 108 7.71 -1.33 17.60
N GLU A 109 6.84 -2.13 16.95
CA GLU A 109 5.80 -2.95 17.61
C GLU A 109 6.18 -4.42 17.83
N LEU A 110 7.47 -4.78 17.73
CA LEU A 110 7.94 -6.14 18.02
C LEU A 110 7.61 -6.55 19.45
N ASN A 111 6.89 -7.67 19.62
CA ASN A 111 6.45 -8.25 20.88
C ASN A 111 5.40 -7.45 21.67
N GLY A 112 4.17 -7.43 21.15
CA GLY A 112 3.01 -7.79 21.97
C GLY A 112 2.43 -6.75 22.94
N LYS A 113 2.86 -5.49 22.93
CA LYS A 113 2.02 -4.42 23.51
C LYS A 113 1.04 -3.93 22.45
N ARG A 114 -0.05 -4.69 22.26
CA ARG A 114 -1.26 -4.18 21.60
C ARG A 114 -1.54 -2.77 22.13
N PRO A 115 -1.85 -1.77 21.28
CA PRO A 115 -2.26 -0.47 21.79
C PRO A 115 -3.48 -0.67 22.70
N ARG A 116 -3.36 -0.24 23.96
CA ARG A 116 -4.32 -0.49 25.06
C ARG A 116 -5.77 -0.11 24.73
N GLY A 117 -6.02 0.62 23.63
CA GLY A 117 -7.34 1.10 23.21
C GLY A 117 -8.30 0.07 22.58
N LYS A 118 -7.85 -1.11 22.10
CA LYS A 118 -8.78 -2.09 21.46
C LYS A 118 -9.13 -3.31 22.30
N VAL A 119 -8.47 -3.55 23.43
CA VAL A 119 -8.73 -4.74 24.28
C VAL A 119 -9.93 -4.52 25.22
N MET A 120 -10.25 -3.27 25.60
CA MET A 120 -11.37 -3.01 26.51
C MET A 120 -12.75 -3.15 25.87
N ALA A 121 -12.87 -3.11 24.54
CA ALA A 121 -14.17 -3.19 23.87
C ALA A 121 -14.78 -4.61 23.84
N ARG A 122 -13.95 -5.66 23.98
CA ARG A 122 -14.42 -7.04 23.76
C ARG A 122 -14.76 -7.82 25.05
N ARG A 123 -14.56 -7.23 26.23
CA ARG A 123 -14.73 -7.92 27.53
C ARG A 123 -15.96 -7.51 28.35
N LYS A 124 -16.98 -6.89 27.74
CA LYS A 124 -18.26 -6.55 28.41
C LYS A 124 -19.52 -7.29 27.91
N LYS A 125 -19.43 -8.22 26.95
CA LYS A 125 -20.62 -8.94 26.40
C LYS A 125 -20.63 -10.45 26.57
N SER A 126 -19.80 -11.00 27.46
CA SER A 126 -19.88 -12.41 27.84
C SER A 126 -19.72 -12.49 29.34
N VAL A 127 -20.63 -13.23 29.98
CA VAL A 127 -20.81 -13.41 31.42
C VAL A 127 -21.82 -12.44 32.07
N LYS A 128 -23.10 -12.58 31.68
CA LYS A 128 -24.15 -12.72 32.70
C LYS A 128 -24.60 -14.18 32.67
N ARG A 129 -24.27 -14.87 33.76
CA ARG A 129 -24.40 -16.30 33.98
C ARG A 129 -25.83 -16.79 33.71
N ARG A 130 -25.92 -17.94 33.05
CA ARG A 130 -27.06 -18.87 33.16
C ARG A 130 -27.29 -19.14 34.65
N SER A 131 -28.38 -18.63 35.22
CA SER A 131 -28.93 -19.17 36.47
C SER A 131 -30.12 -20.05 36.12
N LEU A 132 -30.01 -21.28 36.59
CA LEU A 132 -30.88 -22.43 36.39
C LEU A 132 -32.36 -22.10 36.64
N GLY A 133 -33.22 -22.59 35.74
CA GLY A 133 -34.65 -22.67 35.98
C GLY A 133 -34.92 -23.45 37.26
N LYS A 134 -35.72 -22.87 38.15
CA LYS A 134 -36.42 -23.60 39.20
C LYS A 134 -37.86 -23.79 38.74
N ASN A 135 -38.19 -25.00 38.31
CA ASN A 135 -39.55 -25.52 38.42
C ASN A 135 -39.87 -25.76 39.91
N ARG A 136 -41.10 -25.41 40.31
CA ARG A 136 -41.91 -25.79 41.51
C ARG A 136 -42.72 -24.53 41.90
N LYS A 137 -44.05 -24.50 41.96
CA LYS A 137 -45.16 -25.46 41.87
C LYS A 137 -46.34 -24.70 41.31
#